data_AF-F0SHX4-F1
#
_entry.id   AF-F0SHX4-F1
#
_cell.length_a   1.000
_cell.length_b   1.000
_cell.length_c   1.000
_cell.angle_alpha   90.00
_cell.angle_beta   90.00
_cell.angle_gamma   90.00
#
_symmetry.space_group_name_H-M   'P 1'
#
loop_
_entity.id
_entity.type
_entity.pdbx_description
1 polymer ?
#
loop_
_entity_poly.entity_id
_entity_poly.type
_entity_poly.pdbx_seq_one_letter_code
_entity_poly.pdbx_strand_id
1 'polypeptide(L)'
;MFFRQAGTKLLRLAFQKFCCSHRLLSDIPSRVELLSRNSSLAEPTAANIPLMPHLPASKFAHVFEPLQGMAIGFVRPQGNVGDLLIEQATRQLFTHYKIGWRYWSPGQPLGDLQHLVFGGGGNMGTTYRSNWELRGACLESGLPVTIFPQSFLGDEQRTFHRVYVRETASLRFAPNAILAPDLALGLNPGKAFPARHRLGIFLRKDQEAGEKKPWFSVDPIKLARTPDQYLRFAAQFETLITNRLHLAVCGILMDRNVILLPNSYHKNASLHETWLADLGCQFADSLEAALSQAGIKQLSRGWQWQHYLSASYRKLWTKLNLPLA
;
A
#
# COMPACT_ATOMS: atom_id res chain seq x y z
N MET A 1 52.10 -39.84 28.90
CA MET A 1 50.79 -39.50 29.52
C MET A 1 49.70 -39.80 28.50
N PHE A 2 48.63 -40.44 28.96
CA PHE A 2 47.67 -41.26 28.23
C PHE A 2 46.98 -40.60 27.01
N PHE A 3 47.04 -41.29 25.87
CA PHE A 3 46.03 -41.29 24.81
C PHE A 3 45.50 -42.73 24.68
N ARG A 4 44.23 -42.96 25.05
CA ARG A 4 43.31 -43.99 24.52
C ARG A 4 42.02 -44.06 25.34
N GLN A 5 40.93 -44.37 24.63
CA GLN A 5 39.59 -44.80 25.10
C GLN A 5 38.66 -43.71 25.66
N ALA A 6 37.63 -43.35 24.89
CA ALA A 6 36.31 -43.99 25.00
C ALA A 6 35.24 -43.12 24.29
N GLY A 7 34.97 -43.45 23.03
CA GLY A 7 33.62 -43.29 22.49
C GLY A 7 32.65 -44.20 23.25
N THR A 8 31.35 -43.93 23.10
CA THR A 8 30.19 -44.60 23.74
C THR A 8 29.79 -44.08 25.12
N LYS A 9 29.04 -42.96 25.17
CA LYS A 9 28.05 -42.76 26.25
C LYS A 9 26.90 -41.77 25.99
N LEU A 10 26.69 -41.26 24.77
CA LEU A 10 25.52 -40.42 24.47
C LEU A 10 24.75 -40.80 23.18
N LEU A 11 24.87 -42.06 22.75
CA LEU A 11 24.12 -42.64 21.63
C LEU A 11 23.33 -43.91 22.02
N ARG A 12 23.01 -44.09 23.31
CA ARG A 12 22.22 -45.23 23.84
C ARG A 12 21.15 -44.79 24.85
N LEU A 13 20.38 -43.77 24.49
CA LEU A 13 19.08 -43.45 25.12
C LEU A 13 17.95 -43.31 24.08
N ALA A 14 18.27 -43.49 22.80
CA ALA A 14 17.34 -43.95 21.78
C ALA A 14 17.54 -45.47 21.66
N PHE A 15 16.45 -46.23 21.50
CA PHE A 15 16.37 -47.71 21.44
C PHE A 15 16.41 -48.49 22.77
N GLN A 16 15.38 -48.32 23.61
CA GLN A 16 14.76 -49.47 24.31
C GLN A 16 13.42 -49.14 25.01
N LYS A 17 12.46 -48.58 24.28
CA LYS A 17 11.04 -48.68 24.63
C LYS A 17 10.20 -48.81 23.35
N PHE A 18 10.39 -49.94 22.68
CA PHE A 18 9.45 -50.48 21.70
C PHE A 18 9.09 -51.90 22.14
N CYS A 19 7.84 -52.27 21.92
CA CYS A 19 7.21 -53.58 22.19
C CYS A 19 6.73 -53.84 23.63
N CYS A 20 5.48 -53.47 23.90
CA CYS A 20 4.39 -54.45 24.12
C CYS A 20 3.13 -53.75 24.63
N SER A 21 2.16 -53.52 23.75
CA SER A 21 0.76 -53.97 23.90
C SER A 21 -0.14 -53.27 22.89
N HIS A 22 -0.50 -54.04 21.86
CA HIS A 22 -1.63 -53.78 20.99
C HIS A 22 -2.94 -53.73 21.79
N ARG A 23 -3.72 -52.66 21.64
CA ARG A 23 -5.17 -52.77 21.35
C ARG A 23 -5.81 -51.43 21.01
N LEU A 24 -6.60 -51.48 19.93
CA LEU A 24 -7.77 -50.65 19.63
C LEU A 24 -7.53 -49.18 19.24
N LEU A 25 -7.22 -49.02 17.96
CA LEU A 25 -7.87 -48.03 17.10
C LEU A 25 -9.37 -48.36 17.00
N SER A 26 -10.20 -47.65 17.76
CA SER A 26 -11.63 -47.44 17.50
C SER A 26 -12.12 -46.36 18.47
N ASP A 27 -13.03 -45.51 18.01
CA ASP A 27 -13.80 -44.52 18.79
C ASP A 27 -13.22 -43.12 18.89
N ILE A 28 -13.11 -42.44 17.74
CA ILE A 28 -13.39 -41.01 17.66
C ILE A 28 -14.79 -40.87 17.05
N PRO A 29 -15.83 -40.49 17.80
CA PRO A 29 -17.16 -40.30 17.24
C PRO A 29 -17.17 -39.13 16.28
N SER A 30 -17.50 -39.43 15.02
CA SER A 30 -18.10 -38.51 14.08
C SER A 30 -19.36 -37.89 14.67
N ARG A 31 -19.35 -36.58 14.91
CA ARG A 31 -20.59 -35.79 15.00
C ARG A 31 -20.35 -34.34 14.58
N VAL A 32 -20.27 -34.20 13.26
CA VAL A 32 -21.02 -33.15 12.57
C VAL A 32 -22.48 -33.26 13.02
N GLU A 33 -23.14 -32.11 13.16
CA GLU A 33 -24.58 -31.87 13.08
C GLU A 33 -25.28 -31.30 14.34
N LEU A 34 -25.99 -30.20 14.08
CA LEU A 34 -27.08 -29.56 14.83
C LEU A 34 -26.75 -28.57 15.96
N LEU A 35 -26.42 -27.34 15.54
CA LEU A 35 -27.31 -26.20 15.83
C LEU A 35 -27.54 -25.41 14.53
N SER A 36 -28.43 -25.96 13.70
CA SER A 36 -29.15 -25.24 12.66
C SER A 36 -30.11 -24.24 13.31
N ARG A 37 -29.84 -22.95 13.15
CA ARG A 37 -30.91 -21.93 13.11
C ARG A 37 -30.66 -21.04 11.90
N ASN A 38 -31.62 -21.12 10.98
CA ASN A 38 -31.76 -20.42 9.72
C ASN A 38 -31.07 -19.04 9.64
N SER A 39 -30.07 -18.95 8.77
CA SER A 39 -30.02 -17.87 7.81
C SER A 39 -29.65 -18.47 6.45
N SER A 40 -30.62 -18.50 5.54
CA SER A 40 -30.36 -18.77 4.13
C SER A 40 -29.59 -17.58 3.57
N LEU A 41 -28.28 -17.52 3.81
CA LEU A 41 -27.39 -16.69 3.02
C LEU A 41 -27.12 -17.47 1.75
N ALA A 42 -27.88 -17.15 0.71
CA ALA A 42 -27.62 -17.62 -0.64
C ALA A 42 -26.13 -17.48 -0.97
N GLU A 43 -25.57 -18.48 -1.65
CA GLU A 43 -24.24 -18.33 -2.22
C GLU A 43 -24.21 -17.07 -3.10
N PRO A 44 -23.22 -16.18 -2.94
CA PRO A 44 -23.17 -14.95 -3.70
C PRO A 44 -22.95 -15.31 -5.17
N THR A 45 -24.02 -15.22 -5.96
CA THR A 45 -23.95 -15.17 -7.42
C THR A 45 -23.02 -14.03 -7.81
N ALA A 46 -22.22 -14.23 -8.86
CA ALA A 46 -21.20 -13.30 -9.37
C ALA A 46 -21.68 -11.86 -9.71
N ALA A 47 -22.96 -11.54 -9.51
CA ALA A 47 -23.60 -10.28 -9.86
C ALA A 47 -23.55 -9.19 -8.76
N ASN A 48 -23.07 -9.46 -7.54
CA ASN A 48 -23.03 -8.47 -6.45
C ASN A 48 -21.66 -8.40 -5.75
N ILE A 49 -20.59 -8.21 -6.51
CA ILE A 49 -19.34 -7.69 -5.94
C ILE A 49 -19.54 -6.17 -5.81
N PRO A 50 -19.49 -5.57 -4.61
CA PRO A 50 -19.58 -4.12 -4.46
C PRO A 50 -18.54 -3.46 -5.38
N LEU A 51 -18.98 -2.54 -6.24
CA LEU A 51 -18.07 -1.73 -7.04
C LEU A 51 -17.15 -0.98 -6.08
N MET A 52 -15.90 -1.41 -6.00
CA MET A 52 -14.90 -0.77 -5.15
C MET A 52 -14.66 0.65 -5.67
N PRO A 53 -14.55 1.67 -4.81
CA PRO A 53 -14.45 3.07 -5.25
C PRO A 53 -13.03 3.33 -5.76
N HIS A 54 -12.82 2.94 -7.01
CA HIS A 54 -11.64 3.27 -7.80
C HIS A 54 -12.08 4.14 -8.99
N LEU A 55 -11.19 5.03 -9.42
CA LEU A 55 -11.46 5.83 -10.60
C LEU A 55 -11.45 4.93 -11.85
N PRO A 56 -12.43 5.07 -12.75
CA PRO A 56 -12.45 4.29 -13.97
C PRO A 56 -11.23 4.66 -14.83
N ALA A 57 -10.74 3.71 -15.62
CA ALA A 57 -9.56 3.89 -16.46
C ALA A 57 -9.66 5.16 -17.33
N SER A 58 -10.85 5.49 -17.84
CA SER A 58 -11.11 6.70 -18.64
C SER A 58 -10.66 8.02 -17.99
N LYS A 59 -10.60 8.11 -16.66
CA LYS A 59 -10.05 9.29 -15.94
C LYS A 59 -8.54 9.46 -16.12
N PHE A 60 -7.85 8.45 -16.66
CA PHE A 60 -6.42 8.44 -16.92
C PHE A 60 -6.11 8.44 -18.43
N ALA A 61 -7.12 8.48 -19.30
CA ALA A 61 -6.93 8.42 -20.75
C ALA A 61 -5.92 9.46 -21.25
N HIS A 62 -6.04 10.70 -20.78
CA HIS A 62 -5.14 11.80 -21.14
C HIS A 62 -3.68 11.60 -20.67
N VAL A 63 -3.41 10.65 -19.77
CA VAL A 63 -2.06 10.26 -19.33
C VAL A 63 -1.47 9.19 -20.25
N PHE A 64 -2.29 8.22 -20.69
CA PHE A 64 -1.80 7.00 -21.36
C PHE A 64 -2.00 7.00 -22.87
N GLU A 65 -3.07 7.59 -23.40
CA GLU A 65 -3.31 7.67 -24.85
C GLU A 65 -2.14 8.31 -25.63
N PRO A 66 -1.47 9.38 -25.12
CA PRO A 66 -0.31 9.94 -25.81
C PRO A 66 0.90 9.01 -25.94
N LEU A 67 0.92 7.89 -25.20
CA LEU A 67 2.00 6.90 -25.22
C LEU A 67 1.71 5.73 -26.16
N GLN A 68 0.51 5.65 -26.73
CA GLN A 68 0.11 4.53 -27.58
C GLN A 68 0.95 4.49 -28.86
N GLY A 69 1.34 3.27 -29.26
CA GLY A 69 2.19 3.04 -30.42
C GLY A 69 3.68 3.29 -30.19
N MET A 70 4.08 3.78 -29.01
CA MET A 70 5.48 4.01 -28.67
C MET A 70 6.09 2.85 -27.88
N ALA A 71 7.40 2.64 -28.05
CA ALA A 71 8.20 1.79 -27.16
C ALA A 71 8.66 2.59 -25.93
N ILE A 72 8.05 2.31 -24.77
CA ILE A 72 8.24 3.07 -23.54
C ILE A 72 9.26 2.43 -22.60
N GLY A 73 10.25 3.23 -22.17
CA GLY A 73 11.10 2.91 -21.02
C GLY A 73 10.48 3.43 -19.74
N PHE A 74 9.96 2.55 -18.89
CA PHE A 74 9.44 2.93 -17.58
C PHE A 74 10.56 2.99 -16.55
N VAL A 75 10.75 4.16 -15.96
CA VAL A 75 11.76 4.42 -14.92
C VAL A 75 11.08 4.43 -13.56
N ARG A 76 11.44 3.46 -12.72
CA ARG A 76 10.91 3.33 -11.37
C ARG A 76 11.58 4.36 -10.43
N PRO A 77 10.82 5.28 -9.82
CA PRO A 77 11.35 6.14 -8.77
C PRO A 77 11.70 5.34 -7.52
N GLN A 78 12.66 5.81 -6.74
CA GLN A 78 12.95 5.26 -5.42
C GLN A 78 11.86 5.67 -4.43
N GLY A 79 11.38 4.71 -3.63
CA GLY A 79 10.23 4.93 -2.75
C GLY A 79 9.92 3.79 -1.79
N ASN A 80 8.78 3.89 -1.13
CA ASN A 80 8.24 2.92 -0.18
C ASN A 80 7.10 2.09 -0.80
N VAL A 81 6.41 1.27 0.00
CA VAL A 81 5.30 0.43 -0.45
C VAL A 81 4.14 1.21 -1.08
N GLY A 82 3.93 2.48 -0.71
CA GLY A 82 2.98 3.36 -1.38
C GLY A 82 3.38 3.68 -2.82
N ASP A 83 4.66 3.86 -3.11
CA ASP A 83 5.15 4.07 -4.47
C ASP A 83 5.05 2.77 -5.30
N LEU A 84 5.21 1.60 -4.66
CA LEU A 84 4.93 0.31 -5.30
C LEU A 84 3.43 0.13 -5.65
N LEU A 85 2.52 0.72 -4.87
CA LEU A 85 1.09 0.72 -5.16
C LEU A 85 0.78 1.55 -6.43
N ILE A 86 1.38 2.73 -6.55
CA ILE A 86 1.31 3.56 -7.77
C ILE A 86 1.82 2.76 -8.97
N GLU A 87 2.95 2.07 -8.80
CA GLU A 87 3.52 1.25 -9.87
C GLU A 87 2.60 0.09 -10.27
N GLN A 88 2.00 -0.62 -9.32
CA GLN A 88 1.05 -1.69 -9.63
C GLN A 88 -0.13 -1.14 -10.46
N ALA A 89 -0.67 0.02 -10.08
CA ALA A 89 -1.74 0.67 -10.82
C ALA A 89 -1.28 1.11 -12.22
N THR A 90 -0.06 1.64 -12.31
CA THR A 90 0.58 2.02 -13.58
C THR A 90 0.67 0.85 -14.54
N ARG A 91 1.10 -0.33 -14.07
CA ARG A 91 1.20 -1.55 -14.90
C ARG A 91 -0.18 -2.05 -15.36
N GLN A 92 -1.19 -1.96 -14.49
CA GLN A 92 -2.57 -2.26 -14.86
C GLN A 92 -3.05 -1.31 -15.97
N LEU A 93 -2.78 -0.02 -15.84
CA LEU A 93 -3.17 1.00 -16.83
C LEU A 93 -2.39 0.84 -18.15
N PHE A 94 -1.09 0.53 -18.11
CA PHE A 94 -0.33 0.19 -19.33
C PHE A 94 -0.96 -1.01 -20.07
N THR A 95 -1.41 -2.02 -19.33
CA THR A 95 -2.09 -3.18 -19.92
C THR A 95 -3.43 -2.77 -20.53
N HIS A 96 -4.23 -1.96 -19.82
CA HIS A 96 -5.52 -1.46 -20.29
C HIS A 96 -5.39 -0.66 -21.60
N TYR A 97 -4.41 0.25 -21.65
CA TYR A 97 -4.16 1.12 -22.81
C TYR A 97 -3.27 0.49 -23.89
N LYS A 98 -2.87 -0.77 -23.72
CA LYS A 98 -2.02 -1.53 -24.67
C LYS A 98 -0.69 -0.82 -24.97
N ILE A 99 -0.06 -0.27 -23.93
CA ILE A 99 1.23 0.41 -24.05
C ILE A 99 2.34 -0.63 -24.12
N GLY A 100 3.21 -0.54 -25.13
CA GLY A 100 4.44 -1.32 -25.20
C GLY A 100 5.48 -0.73 -24.27
N TRP A 101 5.82 -1.44 -23.18
CA TRP A 101 6.76 -0.91 -22.19
C TRP A 101 7.71 -1.97 -21.63
N ARG A 102 8.86 -1.51 -21.15
CA ARG A 102 9.77 -2.29 -20.31
C ARG A 102 10.39 -1.40 -19.24
N TYR A 103 10.88 -2.00 -18.16
CA TYR A 103 11.70 -1.25 -17.22
C TYR A 103 12.98 -0.80 -17.90
N TRP A 104 13.41 0.42 -17.58
CA TRP A 104 14.70 0.95 -17.99
C TRP A 104 15.34 1.69 -16.82
N SER A 105 16.66 1.66 -16.74
CA SER A 105 17.45 2.41 -15.77
C SER A 105 18.67 3.02 -16.47
N PRO A 106 19.14 4.20 -16.03
CA PRO A 106 20.33 4.81 -16.60
C PRO A 106 21.53 3.87 -16.63
N GLY A 107 22.29 3.92 -17.72
CA GLY A 107 23.39 3.00 -18.00
C GLY A 107 22.98 1.71 -18.73
N GLN A 108 21.69 1.39 -18.83
CA GLN A 108 21.21 0.31 -19.68
C GLN A 108 21.07 0.78 -21.13
N PRO A 109 21.33 -0.09 -22.13
CA PRO A 109 21.10 0.24 -23.53
C PRO A 109 19.64 0.67 -23.78
N LEU A 110 19.47 1.74 -24.57
CA LEU A 110 18.13 2.22 -24.94
C LEU A 110 17.44 1.24 -25.90
N GLY A 111 18.18 0.67 -26.86
CA GLY A 111 17.61 -0.21 -27.87
C GLY A 111 16.60 0.53 -28.75
N ASP A 112 15.41 -0.04 -28.92
CA ASP A 112 14.27 0.52 -29.66
C ASP A 112 13.38 1.48 -28.84
N LEU A 113 13.77 1.85 -27.61
CA LEU A 113 12.99 2.81 -26.81
C LEU A 113 12.90 4.16 -27.53
N GLN A 114 11.69 4.70 -27.58
CA GLN A 114 11.40 5.99 -28.20
C GLN A 114 11.13 7.08 -27.18
N HIS A 115 10.70 6.70 -25.97
CA HIS A 115 10.24 7.62 -24.95
C HIS A 115 10.48 7.05 -23.56
N LEU A 116 10.83 7.91 -22.60
CA LEU A 116 10.94 7.53 -21.20
C LEU A 116 9.77 8.06 -20.38
N VAL A 117 9.26 7.23 -19.49
CA VAL A 117 8.26 7.61 -18.50
C VAL A 117 8.85 7.46 -17.11
N PHE A 118 8.95 8.56 -16.38
CA PHE A 118 9.32 8.55 -14.98
C PHE A 118 8.07 8.34 -14.13
N GLY A 119 8.06 7.30 -13.28
CA GLY A 119 6.88 6.90 -12.52
C GLY A 119 6.33 8.01 -11.60
N GLY A 120 5.04 7.90 -11.27
CA GLY A 120 4.34 8.83 -10.37
C GLY A 120 4.82 8.75 -8.92
N GLY A 121 4.32 9.64 -8.05
CA GLY A 121 4.76 9.69 -6.65
C GLY A 121 4.70 11.08 -6.04
N GLY A 122 5.54 11.33 -5.04
CA GLY A 122 5.70 12.67 -4.46
C GLY A 122 7.15 13.02 -4.25
N ASN A 123 7.93 13.03 -5.32
CA ASN A 123 9.38 13.22 -5.27
C ASN A 123 9.90 14.31 -6.21
N MET A 124 9.02 15.16 -6.76
CA MET A 124 9.41 16.29 -7.59
C MET A 124 9.99 17.44 -6.76
N GLY A 125 10.97 18.13 -7.34
CA GLY A 125 11.85 19.08 -6.65
C GLY A 125 13.18 18.44 -6.22
N THR A 126 13.98 19.16 -5.44
CA THR A 126 15.35 18.78 -5.06
C THR A 126 15.45 18.03 -3.73
N THR A 127 14.38 18.00 -2.93
CA THR A 127 14.36 17.37 -1.60
C THR A 127 14.77 15.89 -1.63
N TYR A 128 14.29 15.13 -2.61
CA TYR A 128 14.64 13.72 -2.79
C TYR A 128 15.77 13.59 -3.80
N ARG A 129 17.00 13.86 -3.33
CA ARG A 129 18.19 13.96 -4.19
C ARG A 129 18.39 12.77 -5.11
N SER A 130 18.17 11.54 -4.65
CA SER A 130 18.35 10.35 -5.49
C SER A 130 17.34 10.28 -6.66
N ASN A 131 16.09 10.66 -6.42
CA ASN A 131 15.08 10.77 -7.48
C ASN A 131 15.35 11.96 -8.40
N TRP A 132 15.86 13.06 -7.85
CA TRP A 132 16.31 14.20 -8.64
C TRP A 132 17.49 13.82 -9.55
N GLU A 133 18.51 13.13 -9.06
CA GLU A 133 19.63 12.62 -9.87
C GLU A 133 19.14 11.62 -10.93
N LEU A 134 18.23 10.72 -10.57
CA LEU A 134 17.63 9.76 -11.50
C LEU A 134 16.89 10.44 -12.66
N ARG A 135 16.11 11.51 -12.40
CA ARG A 135 15.48 12.32 -13.45
C ARG A 135 16.50 13.00 -14.36
N GLY A 136 17.61 13.49 -13.79
CA GLY A 136 18.73 14.05 -14.56
C GLY A 136 19.32 13.04 -15.53
N ALA A 137 19.62 11.84 -15.03
CA ALA A 137 20.15 10.74 -15.83
C ALA A 137 19.16 10.23 -16.90
N CYS A 138 17.84 10.38 -16.69
CA CYS A 138 16.86 10.12 -17.74
C CYS A 138 16.97 11.13 -18.89
N LEU A 139 17.17 12.42 -18.59
CA LEU A 139 17.31 13.46 -19.61
C LEU A 139 18.61 13.30 -20.42
N GLU A 140 19.68 12.83 -19.77
CA GLU A 140 20.96 12.50 -20.43
C GLU A 140 20.84 11.38 -21.48
N SER A 141 19.75 10.59 -21.46
CA SER A 141 19.48 9.60 -22.51
C SER A 141 19.21 10.21 -23.89
N GLY A 142 18.83 11.50 -23.94
CA GLY A 142 18.40 12.18 -25.16
C GLY A 142 16.97 11.83 -25.63
N LEU A 143 16.31 10.85 -25.02
CA LEU A 143 14.90 10.56 -25.31
C LEU A 143 13.97 11.57 -24.62
N PRO A 144 12.79 11.86 -25.21
CA PRO A 144 11.77 12.63 -24.51
C PRO A 144 11.35 11.94 -23.21
N VAL A 145 11.23 12.71 -22.13
CA VAL A 145 10.87 12.21 -20.80
C VAL A 145 9.51 12.76 -20.38
N THR A 146 8.56 11.89 -20.05
CA THR A 146 7.28 12.25 -19.42
C THR A 146 7.31 11.93 -17.93
N ILE A 147 6.90 12.90 -17.12
CA ILE A 147 6.73 12.75 -15.67
C ILE A 147 5.27 12.39 -15.39
N PHE A 148 5.02 11.16 -14.92
CA PHE A 148 3.69 10.73 -14.46
C PHE A 148 3.21 11.51 -13.23
N PRO A 149 1.92 11.42 -12.84
CA PRO A 149 1.34 12.27 -11.82
C PRO A 149 2.17 12.30 -10.52
N GLN A 150 2.70 13.49 -10.19
CA GLN A 150 3.62 13.70 -9.09
C GLN A 150 3.18 14.84 -8.17
N SER A 151 3.46 14.71 -6.87
CA SER A 151 3.48 15.86 -5.95
C SER A 151 4.82 16.59 -6.03
N PHE A 152 4.76 17.92 -6.07
CA PHE A 152 5.94 18.78 -6.04
C PHE A 152 6.18 19.31 -4.63
N LEU A 153 7.41 19.14 -4.12
CA LEU A 153 7.84 19.70 -2.85
C LEU A 153 8.59 21.03 -3.02
N GLY A 154 8.99 21.35 -4.24
CA GLY A 154 9.75 22.56 -4.58
C GLY A 154 9.94 22.67 -6.08
N ASP A 155 10.67 23.69 -6.48
CA ASP A 155 10.96 23.98 -7.88
C ASP A 155 11.77 22.86 -8.55
N GLU A 156 11.46 22.61 -9.82
CA GLU A 156 12.22 21.75 -10.71
C GLU A 156 12.53 22.54 -11.98
N GLN A 157 13.80 22.90 -12.17
CA GLN A 157 14.24 23.77 -13.26
C GLN A 157 14.46 23.02 -14.58
N ARG A 158 14.39 21.69 -14.56
CA ARG A 158 14.61 20.86 -15.74
C ARG A 158 13.35 20.81 -16.59
N THR A 159 13.56 20.86 -17.90
CA THR A 159 12.49 20.72 -18.88
C THR A 159 12.23 19.25 -19.18
N PHE A 160 10.98 18.86 -19.10
CA PHE A 160 10.50 17.53 -19.50
C PHE A 160 9.56 17.67 -20.70
N HIS A 161 9.42 16.61 -21.49
CA HIS A 161 8.51 16.62 -22.64
C HIS A 161 7.06 16.85 -22.20
N ARG A 162 6.66 16.22 -21.09
CA ARG A 162 5.34 16.41 -20.50
C ARG A 162 5.38 16.14 -19.00
N VAL A 163 4.64 16.94 -18.23
CA VAL A 163 4.60 16.86 -16.77
C VAL A 163 3.16 16.75 -16.30
N TYR A 164 2.88 15.74 -15.48
CA TYR A 164 1.61 15.60 -14.79
C TYR A 164 1.78 15.87 -13.29
N VAL A 165 0.82 16.61 -12.71
CA VAL A 165 0.71 16.81 -11.27
C VAL A 165 -0.52 16.08 -10.75
N ARG A 166 -0.48 15.61 -9.50
CA ARG A 166 -1.58 14.82 -8.92
C ARG A 166 -2.53 15.60 -8.03
N GLU A 167 -2.28 16.89 -7.84
CA GLU A 167 -3.07 17.84 -7.07
C GLU A 167 -2.81 19.27 -7.52
N THR A 168 -3.79 20.13 -7.25
CA THR A 168 -3.76 21.55 -7.63
C THR A 168 -2.61 22.31 -6.99
N ALA A 169 -2.25 22.01 -5.73
CA ALA A 169 -1.20 22.76 -5.04
C ALA A 169 0.18 22.60 -5.69
N SER A 170 0.44 21.50 -6.42
CA SER A 170 1.70 21.31 -7.16
C SER A 170 1.82 22.25 -8.37
N LEU A 171 0.69 22.78 -8.90
CA LEU A 171 0.71 23.72 -10.03
C LEU A 171 1.44 25.02 -9.72
N ARG A 172 1.60 25.38 -8.45
CA ARG A 172 2.43 26.53 -8.05
C ARG A 172 3.90 26.39 -8.49
N PHE A 173 4.40 25.16 -8.59
CA PHE A 173 5.78 24.85 -8.96
C PHE A 173 5.90 24.51 -10.45
N ALA A 174 4.82 24.03 -11.06
CA ALA A 174 4.76 23.71 -12.48
C ALA A 174 3.42 24.20 -13.08
N PRO A 175 3.27 25.51 -13.37
CA PRO A 175 1.99 26.07 -13.82
C PRO A 175 1.47 25.50 -15.14
N ASN A 176 2.39 25.00 -15.99
CA ASN A 176 2.07 24.40 -17.28
C ASN A 176 1.88 22.87 -17.20
N ALA A 177 1.96 22.28 -16.01
CA ALA A 177 1.72 20.86 -15.84
C ALA A 177 0.24 20.50 -16.01
N ILE A 178 -0.01 19.25 -16.41
CA ILE A 178 -1.36 18.74 -16.63
C ILE A 178 -1.84 18.06 -15.35
N LEU A 179 -3.01 18.46 -14.86
CA LEU A 179 -3.61 17.83 -13.70
C LEU A 179 -4.14 16.43 -14.06
N ALA A 180 -3.81 15.43 -13.25
CA ALA A 180 -4.28 14.05 -13.40
C ALA A 180 -4.45 13.40 -12.02
N PRO A 181 -5.33 12.41 -11.85
CA PRO A 181 -5.44 11.74 -10.56
C PRO A 181 -4.16 10.97 -10.21
N ASP A 182 -3.94 10.75 -8.92
CA ASP A 182 -2.93 9.79 -8.48
C ASP A 182 -3.23 8.41 -9.11
N LEU A 183 -2.22 7.80 -9.75
CA LEU A 183 -2.42 6.56 -10.49
C LEU A 183 -2.91 5.41 -9.59
N ALA A 184 -2.57 5.41 -8.30
CA ALA A 184 -3.05 4.40 -7.35
C ALA A 184 -4.59 4.41 -7.21
N LEU A 185 -5.26 5.54 -7.49
CA LEU A 185 -6.73 5.60 -7.49
C LEU A 185 -7.37 4.82 -8.63
N GLY A 186 -6.61 4.48 -9.68
CA GLY A 186 -7.07 3.64 -10.79
C GLY A 186 -6.81 2.15 -10.57
N LEU A 187 -6.20 1.76 -9.44
CA LEU A 187 -5.93 0.36 -9.14
C LEU A 187 -7.25 -0.38 -8.89
N ASN A 188 -7.46 -1.46 -9.64
CA ASN A 188 -8.51 -2.41 -9.31
C ASN A 188 -7.88 -3.49 -8.40
N PRO A 189 -8.23 -3.53 -7.11
CA PRO A 189 -7.61 -4.49 -6.18
C PRO A 189 -8.10 -5.93 -6.40
N GLY A 190 -9.12 -6.14 -7.24
CA GLY A 190 -9.63 -7.45 -7.68
C GLY A 190 -10.35 -8.27 -6.61
N LYS A 191 -10.16 -7.98 -5.32
CA LYS A 191 -10.80 -8.68 -4.21
C LYS A 191 -11.10 -7.73 -3.05
N ALA A 192 -12.31 -7.82 -2.51
CA ALA A 192 -12.66 -7.27 -1.22
C ALA A 192 -12.19 -8.21 -0.10
N PHE A 193 -11.86 -7.64 1.06
CA PHE A 193 -11.61 -8.40 2.28
C PHE A 193 -12.57 -7.91 3.38
N PRO A 194 -13.01 -8.76 4.32
CA PRO A 194 -13.84 -8.31 5.43
C PRO A 194 -13.01 -7.52 6.45
N ALA A 195 -13.62 -6.48 7.02
CA ALA A 195 -13.06 -5.82 8.19
C ALA A 195 -13.10 -6.76 9.41
N ARG A 196 -12.07 -6.67 10.26
CA ARG A 196 -11.90 -7.46 11.49
C ARG A 196 -11.81 -6.59 12.74
N HIS A 197 -11.63 -5.29 12.55
CA HIS A 197 -11.41 -4.31 13.59
C HIS A 197 -12.24 -3.06 13.27
N ARG A 198 -12.78 -2.41 14.29
CA ARG A 198 -13.60 -1.20 14.11
C ARG A 198 -12.78 0.03 13.72
N LEU A 199 -11.56 0.14 14.25
CA LEU A 199 -10.71 1.32 14.08
C LEU A 199 -9.24 0.95 13.92
N GLY A 200 -8.58 1.58 12.95
CA GLY A 200 -7.12 1.59 12.81
C GLY A 200 -6.57 3.02 12.78
N ILE A 201 -5.53 3.31 13.58
CA ILE A 201 -4.86 4.61 13.62
C ILE A 201 -3.39 4.41 13.25
N PHE A 202 -2.98 4.96 12.11
CA PHE A 202 -1.65 4.71 11.54
C PHE A 202 -1.01 6.01 11.08
N LEU A 203 -0.05 6.51 11.86
CA LEU A 203 0.59 7.80 11.60
C LEU A 203 2.06 7.64 11.24
N ARG A 204 2.52 8.45 10.29
CA ARG A 204 3.90 8.60 9.86
C ARG A 204 4.82 8.88 11.05
N LYS A 205 6.04 8.35 10.99
CA LYS A 205 7.13 8.67 11.92
C LYS A 205 8.34 9.34 11.26
N ASP A 206 8.26 9.59 9.96
CA ASP A 206 9.34 10.23 9.20
C ASP A 206 9.18 11.76 9.14
N GLN A 207 10.05 12.41 8.38
CA GLN A 207 10.10 13.88 8.24
C GLN A 207 8.79 14.49 7.70
N GLU A 208 7.94 13.68 7.08
CA GLU A 208 6.64 14.11 6.56
C GLU A 208 5.51 14.04 7.60
N ALA A 209 5.79 13.64 8.84
CA ALA A 209 4.76 13.37 9.85
C ALA A 209 4.01 14.63 10.35
N GLY A 210 4.58 15.82 10.20
CA GLY A 210 4.05 17.05 10.82
C GLY A 210 4.20 17.01 12.35
N GLU A 211 3.09 17.13 13.09
CA GLU A 211 3.07 17.23 14.55
C GLU A 211 3.61 16.01 15.32
N LYS A 212 3.99 16.21 16.60
CA LYS A 212 4.41 15.15 17.54
C LYS A 212 3.31 14.09 17.70
N LYS A 213 3.65 12.82 17.45
CA LYS A 213 2.68 11.71 17.42
C LYS A 213 2.64 10.94 18.75
N PRO A 214 1.50 10.29 19.06
CA PRO A 214 1.42 9.42 20.21
C PRO A 214 2.45 8.28 20.11
N TRP A 215 3.08 7.93 21.24
CA TRP A 215 4.16 6.93 21.31
C TRP A 215 3.77 5.56 20.73
N PHE A 216 2.48 5.22 20.77
CA PHE A 216 1.93 3.94 20.31
C PHE A 216 1.62 3.86 18.81
N SER A 217 1.62 4.98 18.07
CA SER A 217 1.34 4.94 16.62
C SER A 217 2.39 4.10 15.90
N VAL A 218 2.01 3.33 14.88
CA VAL A 218 2.94 2.56 14.04
C VAL A 218 2.91 3.12 12.62
N ASP A 219 4.09 3.30 12.05
CA ASP A 219 4.21 3.71 10.65
C ASP A 219 3.88 2.53 9.74
N PRO A 220 2.82 2.60 8.93
CA PRO A 220 2.28 1.43 8.26
C PRO A 220 3.16 0.95 7.10
N ILE A 221 4.12 1.76 6.61
CA ILE A 221 5.10 1.29 5.62
C ILE A 221 6.05 0.23 6.18
N LYS A 222 6.14 0.10 7.51
CA LYS A 222 6.91 -0.95 8.18
C LYS A 222 6.13 -2.27 8.28
N LEU A 223 4.82 -2.24 7.99
CA LEU A 223 3.90 -3.36 8.17
C LEU A 223 3.59 -4.10 6.87
N ALA A 224 3.89 -3.50 5.72
CA ALA A 224 3.70 -4.09 4.40
C ALA A 224 4.93 -3.86 3.53
N ARG A 225 5.37 -4.92 2.83
CA ARG A 225 6.46 -4.87 1.85
C ARG A 225 5.96 -4.85 0.42
N THR A 226 4.74 -5.33 0.21
CA THR A 226 4.10 -5.41 -1.11
C THR A 226 2.80 -4.63 -1.12
N PRO A 227 2.37 -4.10 -2.28
CA PRO A 227 1.07 -3.45 -2.44
C PRO A 227 -0.10 -4.31 -1.95
N ASP A 228 -0.11 -5.62 -2.27
CA ASP A 228 -1.15 -6.54 -1.83
C ASP A 228 -1.21 -6.68 -0.31
N GLN A 229 -0.06 -6.72 0.37
CA GLN A 229 -0.02 -6.70 1.83
C GLN A 229 -0.60 -5.39 2.37
N TYR A 230 -0.36 -4.28 1.68
CA TYR A 230 -0.81 -2.96 2.11
C TYR A 230 -2.33 -2.78 1.96
N LEU A 231 -2.89 -3.25 0.85
CA LEU A 231 -4.34 -3.33 0.62
C LEU A 231 -5.00 -4.22 1.67
N ARG A 232 -4.49 -5.45 1.86
CA ARG A 232 -5.01 -6.40 2.86
C ARG A 232 -4.95 -5.83 4.27
N PHE A 233 -3.90 -5.07 4.57
CA PHE A 233 -3.73 -4.42 5.87
C PHE A 233 -4.79 -3.35 6.09
N ALA A 234 -4.97 -2.43 5.14
CA ALA A 234 -6.02 -1.40 5.21
C ALA A 234 -7.41 -2.02 5.37
N ALA A 235 -7.67 -3.10 4.63
CA ALA A 235 -8.95 -3.77 4.62
C ALA A 235 -9.39 -4.36 5.98
N GLN A 236 -8.48 -4.54 6.94
CA GLN A 236 -8.79 -5.12 8.25
C GLN A 236 -9.60 -4.19 9.15
N PHE A 237 -9.76 -2.91 8.79
CA PHE A 237 -10.36 -1.89 9.65
C PHE A 237 -11.61 -1.30 9.00
N GLU A 238 -12.72 -1.16 9.72
CA GLU A 238 -13.93 -0.46 9.26
C GLU A 238 -13.65 1.04 9.04
N THR A 239 -12.99 1.67 10.02
CA THR A 239 -12.54 3.07 9.97
C THR A 239 -11.02 3.16 10.07
N LEU A 240 -10.40 3.96 9.19
CA LEU A 240 -8.97 4.22 9.14
C LEU A 240 -8.67 5.70 9.35
N ILE A 241 -7.83 6.02 10.33
CA ILE A 241 -7.26 7.36 10.55
C ILE A 241 -5.77 7.31 10.19
N THR A 242 -5.34 8.14 9.23
CA THR A 242 -3.94 8.14 8.81
C THR A 242 -3.47 9.47 8.24
N ASN A 243 -2.17 9.76 8.31
CA ASN A 243 -1.50 10.79 7.49
C ASN A 243 -0.58 10.19 6.40
N ARG A 244 -0.69 8.87 6.13
CA ARG A 244 -0.06 8.21 4.99
C ARG A 244 -1.05 8.18 3.83
N LEU A 245 -0.82 9.03 2.81
CA LEU A 245 -1.67 9.14 1.62
C LEU A 245 -2.03 7.78 1.01
N HIS A 246 -1.04 6.92 0.73
CA HIS A 246 -1.33 5.64 0.09
C HIS A 246 -2.00 4.61 1.01
N LEU A 247 -1.93 4.76 2.34
CA LEU A 247 -2.77 3.93 3.21
C LEU A 247 -4.24 4.39 3.12
N ALA A 248 -4.47 5.70 3.06
CA ALA A 248 -5.80 6.24 2.83
C ALA A 248 -6.35 5.76 1.48
N VAL A 249 -5.56 5.81 0.40
CA VAL A 249 -5.94 5.23 -0.90
C VAL A 249 -6.29 3.75 -0.78
N CYS A 250 -5.45 2.93 -0.12
CA CYS A 250 -5.80 1.53 0.13
C CYS A 250 -7.13 1.37 0.89
N GLY A 251 -7.40 2.23 1.88
CA GLY A 251 -8.67 2.22 2.62
C GLY A 251 -9.86 2.53 1.73
N ILE A 252 -9.75 3.56 0.89
CA ILE A 252 -10.76 3.94 -0.12
C ILE A 252 -10.99 2.75 -1.05
N LEU A 253 -9.94 2.23 -1.71
CA LEU A 253 -10.04 1.09 -2.63
C LEU A 253 -10.64 -0.16 -1.98
N MET A 254 -10.56 -0.30 -0.67
CA MET A 254 -11.14 -1.40 0.10
C MET A 254 -12.56 -1.13 0.57
N ASP A 255 -13.15 0.03 0.26
CA ASP A 255 -14.46 0.50 0.74
C ASP A 255 -14.48 0.63 2.28
N ARG A 256 -13.59 1.50 2.81
CA ARG A 256 -13.48 1.84 4.24
C ARG A 256 -13.78 3.30 4.51
N ASN A 257 -14.21 3.57 5.74
CA ASN A 257 -14.34 4.94 6.23
C ASN A 257 -12.94 5.50 6.50
N VAL A 258 -12.44 6.37 5.63
CA VAL A 258 -11.09 6.91 5.74
C VAL A 258 -11.13 8.36 6.20
N ILE A 259 -10.40 8.67 7.28
CA ILE A 259 -10.16 10.04 7.75
C ILE A 259 -8.67 10.34 7.55
N LEU A 260 -8.38 11.18 6.56
CA LEU A 260 -7.03 11.63 6.24
C LEU A 260 -6.65 12.83 7.12
N LEU A 261 -5.43 12.80 7.62
CA LEU A 261 -4.81 13.86 8.39
C LEU A 261 -3.77 14.61 7.53
N PRO A 262 -3.47 15.88 7.82
CA PRO A 262 -2.40 16.60 7.15
C PRO A 262 -1.03 15.93 7.36
N ASN A 263 -0.15 16.10 6.37
CA ASN A 263 1.27 15.81 6.48
C ASN A 263 2.07 17.12 6.66
N SER A 264 3.41 17.05 6.69
CA SER A 264 4.27 18.22 6.91
C SER A 264 4.20 19.31 5.84
N TYR A 265 3.49 19.06 4.74
CA TYR A 265 3.30 20.02 3.65
C TYR A 265 1.91 19.83 3.02
N HIS A 266 1.60 20.61 1.99
CA HIS A 266 0.26 20.71 1.39
C HIS A 266 -0.32 19.41 0.78
N LYS A 267 0.48 18.35 0.57
CA LYS A 267 0.09 17.19 -0.25
C LYS A 267 -1.21 16.54 0.20
N ASN A 268 -1.35 16.14 1.47
CA ASN A 268 -2.53 15.37 1.88
C ASN A 268 -3.80 16.21 1.76
N ALA A 269 -3.77 17.48 2.18
CA ALA A 269 -4.91 18.39 2.06
C ALA A 269 -5.26 18.64 0.59
N SER A 270 -4.28 18.96 -0.25
CA SER A 270 -4.54 19.27 -1.65
C SER A 270 -4.98 18.03 -2.46
N LEU A 271 -4.42 16.84 -2.20
CA LEU A 271 -4.93 15.58 -2.79
C LEU A 271 -6.39 15.33 -2.37
N HIS A 272 -6.71 15.60 -1.10
CA HIS A 272 -8.06 15.41 -0.57
C HIS A 272 -9.06 16.31 -1.29
N GLU A 273 -8.77 17.61 -1.34
CA GLU A 273 -9.58 18.60 -2.02
C GLU A 273 -9.70 18.33 -3.53
N THR A 274 -8.62 17.86 -4.17
CA THR A 274 -8.63 17.65 -5.62
C THR A 274 -9.38 16.37 -6.02
N TRP A 275 -9.29 15.30 -5.22
CA TRP A 275 -9.79 13.97 -5.64
C TRP A 275 -10.44 13.14 -4.54
N LEU A 276 -9.88 13.10 -3.33
CA LEU A 276 -10.27 12.07 -2.35
C LEU A 276 -11.60 12.39 -1.66
N ALA A 277 -11.98 13.67 -1.55
CA ALA A 277 -13.27 14.07 -1.00
C ALA A 277 -14.44 13.44 -1.78
N ASP A 278 -14.36 13.49 -3.11
CA ASP A 278 -15.36 12.90 -4.02
C ASP A 278 -15.43 11.36 -3.92
N LEU A 279 -14.39 10.73 -3.38
CA LEU A 279 -14.31 9.30 -3.12
C LEU A 279 -14.70 8.92 -1.68
N GLY A 280 -15.31 9.85 -0.94
CA GLY A 280 -15.80 9.62 0.43
C GLY A 280 -14.70 9.66 1.50
N CYS A 281 -13.48 10.09 1.16
CA CYS A 281 -12.46 10.32 2.17
C CYS A 281 -12.81 11.58 2.97
N GLN A 282 -12.79 11.47 4.30
CA GLN A 282 -12.93 12.60 5.21
C GLN A 282 -11.55 13.21 5.48
N PHE A 283 -11.53 14.47 5.89
CA PHE A 283 -10.31 15.16 6.30
C PHE A 283 -10.49 15.75 7.70
N ALA A 284 -9.43 15.71 8.49
CA ALA A 284 -9.39 16.32 9.80
C ALA A 284 -8.03 16.99 10.04
N ASP A 285 -8.05 18.20 10.58
CA ASP A 285 -6.82 18.99 10.81
C ASP A 285 -5.97 18.44 11.96
N SER A 286 -6.57 17.66 12.86
CA SER A 286 -5.91 17.09 14.02
C SER A 286 -6.41 15.68 14.32
N LEU A 287 -5.60 14.91 15.07
CA LEU A 287 -6.01 13.58 15.53
C LEU A 287 -7.24 13.64 16.44
N GLU A 288 -7.37 14.69 17.26
CA GLU A 288 -8.54 14.89 18.13
C GLU A 288 -9.81 15.09 17.31
N ALA A 289 -9.76 15.93 16.27
CA ALA A 289 -10.86 16.12 15.35
C ALA A 289 -11.22 14.81 14.63
N ALA A 290 -10.23 14.05 14.16
CA ALA A 290 -10.45 12.76 13.52
C ALA A 290 -11.10 11.72 14.45
N LEU A 291 -10.68 11.68 15.72
CA LEU A 291 -11.29 10.81 16.72
C LEU A 291 -12.75 11.21 16.99
N SER A 292 -13.02 12.50 17.10
CA SER A 292 -14.38 13.03 17.26
C SER A 292 -15.27 12.67 16.07
N GLN A 293 -14.79 12.85 14.83
CA GLN A 293 -15.48 12.45 13.60
C GLN A 293 -15.74 10.93 13.56
N ALA A 294 -14.80 10.11 14.06
CA ALA A 294 -14.98 8.67 14.20
C ALA A 294 -15.94 8.26 15.35
N GLY A 295 -16.56 9.22 16.05
CA GLY A 295 -17.48 8.98 17.16
C GLY A 295 -16.80 8.66 18.49
N ILE A 296 -15.52 9.00 18.65
CA ILE A 296 -14.70 8.68 19.83
C ILE A 296 -14.55 9.96 20.67
N LYS A 297 -15.43 10.09 21.67
CA LYS A 297 -15.59 11.34 22.46
C LYS A 297 -14.50 11.61 23.50
N GLN A 298 -13.76 10.60 23.95
CA GLN A 298 -12.62 10.76 24.89
C GLN A 298 -11.68 9.54 24.82
N LEU A 299 -10.37 9.79 24.73
CA LEU A 299 -9.34 8.81 25.09
C LEU A 299 -9.29 8.72 26.63
N SER A 300 -10.31 8.13 27.25
CA SER A 300 -10.31 7.99 28.72
C SER A 300 -9.07 7.19 29.15
N ARG A 301 -8.40 7.62 30.24
CA ARG A 301 -7.25 6.91 30.85
C ARG A 301 -7.57 5.44 31.22
N GLY A 302 -8.84 5.06 31.23
CA GLY A 302 -9.35 3.71 31.47
C GLY A 302 -9.87 2.96 30.24
N TRP A 303 -9.77 3.52 29.03
CA TRP A 303 -9.95 2.75 27.80
C TRP A 303 -8.76 1.79 27.72
N GLN A 304 -8.95 0.57 28.21
CA GLN A 304 -7.92 -0.44 28.21
C GLN A 304 -7.49 -0.69 26.76
N TRP A 305 -6.33 -0.13 26.41
CA TRP A 305 -5.54 -0.45 25.22
C TRP A 305 -5.34 -1.96 25.01
N GLN A 306 -5.64 -2.77 26.02
CA GLN A 306 -5.65 -4.23 26.02
C GLN A 306 -6.59 -4.82 24.96
N HIS A 307 -7.72 -4.18 24.62
CA HIS A 307 -8.62 -4.70 23.57
C HIS A 307 -8.15 -4.41 22.13
N TYR A 308 -7.23 -3.47 21.93
CA TYR A 308 -6.74 -3.13 20.59
C TYR A 308 -5.31 -3.63 20.30
N LEU A 309 -4.49 -3.93 21.32
CA LEU A 309 -3.07 -4.24 21.10
C LEU A 309 -2.44 -5.46 21.81
N SER A 310 -3.15 -6.34 22.53
CA SER A 310 -2.49 -7.53 23.12
C SER A 310 -3.50 -8.60 23.55
N ALA A 311 -3.60 -9.82 23.03
CA ALA A 311 -2.58 -10.77 22.55
C ALA A 311 -2.80 -11.25 21.10
N SER A 312 -3.89 -10.81 20.47
CA SER A 312 -4.22 -11.14 19.09
C SER A 312 -3.28 -10.49 18.09
N TYR A 313 -2.69 -9.32 18.39
CA TYR A 313 -1.72 -8.67 17.49
C TYR A 313 -0.41 -9.47 17.37
N ARG A 314 0.14 -10.01 18.48
CA ARG A 314 1.29 -10.94 18.45
C ARG A 314 0.92 -12.32 17.88
N LYS A 315 -0.33 -12.77 18.05
CA LYS A 315 -0.84 -14.02 17.45
C LYS A 315 -1.16 -13.89 15.96
N LEU A 316 -1.60 -12.72 15.46
CA LEU A 316 -1.75 -12.42 14.04
C LEU A 316 -0.38 -12.45 13.36
N TRP A 317 0.65 -11.93 14.05
CA TRP A 317 2.05 -11.98 13.65
C TRP A 317 2.63 -13.42 13.54
N THR A 318 2.17 -14.36 14.38
CA THR A 318 2.62 -15.76 14.32
C THR A 318 1.71 -16.66 13.46
N LYS A 319 0.45 -16.26 13.21
CA LYS A 319 -0.49 -16.98 12.32
C LYS A 319 -0.46 -16.50 10.86
N LEU A 320 0.07 -15.32 10.56
CA LEU A 320 0.36 -14.89 9.18
C LEU A 320 1.65 -15.55 8.64
N ASN A 321 1.76 -16.87 8.81
CA ASN A 321 2.55 -17.74 7.95
C ASN A 321 1.98 -17.65 6.51
N LEU A 322 2.18 -16.52 5.86
CA LEU A 322 2.31 -16.50 4.42
C LEU A 322 3.68 -17.12 4.17
N PRO A 323 3.76 -18.28 3.49
CA PRO A 323 5.04 -18.92 3.22
C PRO A 323 5.96 -17.89 2.57
N LEU A 324 7.17 -17.78 3.11
CA LEU A 324 8.30 -17.22 2.38
C LEU A 324 8.50 -18.11 1.16
N ALA A 325 8.12 -17.60 -0.01
CA ALA A 325 8.53 -18.10 -1.31
C ALA A 325 9.14 -16.93 -2.07
#